data_AF-R9JMR8-F1
#
_entry.id   AF-R9JMR8-F1
#
_cell.length_a   1.000
_cell.length_b   1.000
_cell.length_c   1.000
_cell.angle_alpha   90.00
_cell.angle_beta   90.00
_cell.angle_gamma   90.00
#
_symmetry.space_group_name_H-M   'P 1'
#
loop_
_entity.id
_entity.type
_entity.pdbx_description
1 polymer ?
#
loop_
_entity_poly.entity_id
_entity_poly.type
_entity_poly.pdbx_seq_one_letter_code
_entity_poly.pdbx_strand_id
1 'polypeptide(L)'
;MNNDNKFKNLIVDAYNKAKEGNLVGIVYSAVSTYGFRDLVDVNGFVESINSDMLYLKSKLTDIEIDIYKWELEDYKIKSSESTIYVKLKNKMEVALMY
;
A
#
# COMPACT_ATOMS: atom_id res chain seq x y z
N MET A 1 -11.96 12.04 5.21
CA MET A 1 -11.62 11.33 3.95
C MET A 1 -12.30 9.96 4.00
N ASN A 2 -13.01 9.55 2.94
CA ASN A 2 -13.61 8.21 2.88
C ASN A 2 -12.49 7.14 2.96
N ASN A 3 -12.74 6.01 3.63
CA ASN A 3 -11.78 4.92 3.73
C ASN A 3 -11.36 4.39 2.35
N ASP A 4 -12.27 4.42 1.37
CA ASP A 4 -11.97 4.06 -0.01
C ASP A 4 -10.88 4.97 -0.62
N ASN A 5 -11.08 6.29 -0.59
CA ASN A 5 -10.08 7.24 -1.08
C ASN A 5 -8.76 7.12 -0.33
N LYS A 6 -8.79 6.87 0.99
CA LYS A 6 -7.58 6.69 1.79
C LYS A 6 -6.80 5.46 1.33
N PHE A 7 -7.50 4.35 1.08
CA PHE A 7 -6.90 3.12 0.61
C PHE A 7 -6.33 3.27 -0.81
N LYS A 8 -7.07 3.92 -1.73
CA LYS A 8 -6.56 4.25 -3.08
C LYS A 8 -5.30 5.12 -3.02
N ASN A 9 -5.30 6.16 -2.18
CA ASN A 9 -4.13 7.02 -2.02
C ASN A 9 -2.93 6.24 -1.45
N LEU A 10 -3.14 5.36 -0.47
CA LEU A 10 -2.09 4.48 0.03
C LEU A 10 -1.49 3.60 -1.08
N ILE A 11 -2.32 3.04 -1.97
CA ILE A 11 -1.83 2.25 -3.12
C ILE A 11 -0.95 3.12 -4.03
N VAL A 12 -1.42 4.31 -4.41
CA VAL A 12 -0.70 5.23 -5.31
C VAL A 12 0.63 5.65 -4.67
N ASP A 13 0.60 6.02 -3.41
CA ASP A 13 1.77 6.45 -2.65
C ASP A 13 2.80 5.32 -2.52
N ALA A 14 2.37 4.14 -2.08
CA ALA A 14 3.23 2.98 -1.96
C ALA A 14 3.81 2.54 -3.32
N TYR A 15 3.01 2.61 -4.39
CA TYR A 15 3.48 2.35 -5.75
C TYR A 15 4.60 3.31 -6.17
N ASN A 16 4.43 4.61 -5.89
CA ASN A 16 5.46 5.60 -6.18
C ASN A 16 6.73 5.36 -5.36
N LYS A 17 6.59 4.92 -4.09
CA LYS A 17 7.74 4.55 -3.25
C LYS A 17 8.43 3.26 -3.67
N ALA A 18 7.69 2.29 -4.20
CA ALA A 18 8.27 1.05 -4.72
C ALA A 18 9.20 1.26 -5.93
N LYS A 19 9.07 2.39 -6.64
CA LYS A 19 10.01 2.77 -7.71
C LYS A 19 11.44 3.03 -7.20
N GLU A 20 11.60 3.33 -5.91
CA GLU A 20 12.92 3.45 -5.26
C GLU A 20 13.61 2.09 -5.09
N GLY A 21 12.87 0.98 -5.27
CA GLY A 21 13.40 -0.37 -5.40
C GLY A 21 13.34 -1.21 -4.12
N ASN A 22 13.13 -0.63 -2.94
CA ASN A 22 13.14 -1.38 -1.67
C ASN A 22 11.75 -1.75 -1.12
N LEU A 23 10.68 -1.49 -1.87
CA LEU A 23 9.33 -1.90 -1.50
C LEU A 23 8.75 -2.83 -2.58
N VAL A 24 8.15 -3.93 -2.13
CA VAL A 24 7.28 -4.78 -2.95
C VAL A 24 5.85 -4.43 -2.60
N GLY A 25 5.00 -4.28 -3.61
CA GLY A 25 3.56 -4.14 -3.41
C GLY A 25 2.76 -4.98 -4.38
N ILE A 26 1.68 -5.56 -3.88
CA ILE A 26 0.74 -6.37 -4.65
C ILE A 26 -0.68 -5.93 -4.26
N VAL A 27 -1.49 -5.59 -5.26
CA VAL A 27 -2.89 -5.23 -5.08
C VAL A 27 -3.78 -6.41 -5.44
N TYR A 28 -4.74 -6.70 -4.57
CA TYR A 28 -5.71 -7.76 -4.74
C TYR A 28 -7.11 -7.17 -4.88
N SER A 29 -7.84 -7.68 -5.86
CA SER A 29 -9.27 -7.50 -6.05
C SER A 29 -9.98 -8.84 -5.86
N ALA A 30 -11.32 -8.84 -5.89
CA ALA A 30 -12.12 -10.05 -5.85
C ALA A 30 -11.80 -11.08 -6.96
N VAL A 31 -11.23 -10.66 -8.09
CA VAL A 31 -11.05 -11.52 -9.28
C VAL A 31 -9.62 -11.53 -9.83
N SER A 32 -8.72 -10.72 -9.27
CA SER A 32 -7.39 -10.55 -9.85
C SER A 32 -6.36 -10.04 -8.84
N THR A 33 -5.10 -10.27 -9.16
CA THR A 33 -3.93 -9.85 -8.39
C THR A 33 -2.95 -9.15 -9.31
N TYR A 34 -2.40 -8.02 -8.88
CA TYR A 34 -1.48 -7.20 -9.66
C TYR A 34 -0.26 -6.83 -8.82
N GLY A 35 0.92 -7.25 -9.26
CA GLY A 35 2.15 -6.72 -8.70
C GLY A 35 2.37 -5.29 -9.16
N PHE A 36 2.95 -4.44 -8.31
CA PHE A 36 3.33 -3.07 -8.70
C PHE A 36 4.22 -3.04 -9.96
N ARG A 37 5.04 -4.06 -10.19
CA ARG A 37 5.89 -4.17 -11.38
C ARG A 37 5.10 -4.30 -12.68
N ASP A 38 3.87 -4.79 -12.62
CA ASP A 38 3.01 -5.04 -13.77
C ASP A 38 2.09 -3.85 -14.06
N LEU A 39 2.03 -2.86 -13.15
CA LEU A 39 1.20 -1.67 -13.30
C LEU A 39 1.96 -0.58 -14.06
N VAL A 40 1.34 -0.05 -15.11
CA VAL A 40 1.86 1.07 -15.90
C VAL A 40 1.26 2.40 -15.43
N ASP A 41 -0.06 2.44 -15.24
CA ASP A 41 -0.79 3.61 -14.75
C ASP A 41 -1.54 3.27 -13.45
N VAL A 42 -0.95 3.68 -12.31
CA VAL A 42 -1.55 3.42 -11.00
C VAL A 42 -2.82 4.26 -10.75
N ASN A 43 -2.91 5.46 -11.32
CA ASN A 43 -4.04 6.35 -11.06
C ASN A 43 -5.28 5.83 -11.80
N GLY A 44 -5.14 5.47 -13.09
CA GLY A 44 -6.20 4.80 -13.83
C GLY A 44 -6.57 3.44 -13.22
N PHE A 45 -5.58 2.72 -12.69
CA PHE A 45 -5.80 1.43 -12.02
C PHE A 45 -6.69 1.55 -10.77
N VAL A 46 -6.37 2.45 -9.82
CA VAL A 46 -7.13 2.55 -8.57
C VAL A 46 -8.56 3.06 -8.76
N GLU A 47 -8.84 3.76 -9.86
CA GLU A 47 -10.20 4.20 -10.21
C GLU A 47 -11.02 3.12 -10.94
N SER A 48 -10.37 2.18 -11.62
CA SER A 48 -11.05 1.16 -12.43
C SER A 48 -11.23 -0.18 -11.71
N ILE A 49 -10.33 -0.51 -10.78
CA ILE A 49 -10.34 -1.80 -10.08
C ILE A 49 -10.85 -1.64 -8.66
N ASN A 50 -11.89 -2.40 -8.31
CA ASN A 50 -12.35 -2.52 -6.93
C ASN A 50 -11.36 -3.37 -6.12
N SER A 51 -10.31 -2.73 -5.63
CA SER A 51 -9.27 -3.36 -4.82
C SER A 51 -9.73 -3.50 -3.37
N ASP A 52 -9.45 -4.64 -2.77
CA ASP A 52 -9.90 -4.99 -1.42
C ASP A 52 -8.74 -5.20 -0.44
N MET A 53 -7.55 -5.55 -0.94
CA MET A 53 -6.34 -5.74 -0.12
C MET A 53 -5.08 -5.24 -0.85
N LEU A 54 -4.18 -4.63 -0.09
CA LEU A 54 -2.84 -4.26 -0.51
C LEU A 54 -1.84 -5.01 0.37
N TYR A 55 -1.00 -5.84 -0.23
CA TYR A 55 0.18 -6.40 0.41
C TYR A 55 1.36 -5.46 0.20
N LEU A 56 2.11 -5.18 1.26
CA LEU A 56 3.38 -4.46 1.20
C LEU A 56 4.47 -5.26 1.92
N LYS A 57 5.68 -5.25 1.35
CA LYS A 57 6.87 -5.81 1.98
C LYS A 57 8.09 -4.91 1.77
N SER A 58 8.75 -4.56 2.88
CA SER A 58 10.05 -3.92 2.87
C SER A 58 11.14 -4.93 2.54
N LYS A 59 11.99 -4.62 1.56
CA LYS A 59 13.20 -5.39 1.27
C LYS A 59 14.35 -5.05 2.22
N LEU A 60 14.25 -3.96 2.97
CA LEU A 60 15.31 -3.51 3.90
C LEU A 60 15.17 -4.19 5.26
N THR A 61 13.94 -4.34 5.75
CA THR A 61 13.68 -4.88 7.10
C THR A 61 12.97 -6.23 7.08
N ASP A 62 12.59 -6.74 5.90
CA ASP A 62 11.79 -7.96 5.71
C ASP A 62 10.40 -7.91 6.37
N ILE A 63 9.97 -6.73 6.85
CA ILE A 63 8.63 -6.50 7.39
C ILE A 63 7.62 -6.54 6.26
N GLU A 64 6.53 -7.27 6.47
CA GLU A 64 5.40 -7.37 5.56
C GLU A 64 4.07 -7.15 6.28
N ILE A 65 3.07 -6.70 5.51
CA ILE A 65 1.73 -6.44 6.02
C ILE A 65 0.69 -6.62 4.92
N ASP A 66 -0.41 -7.26 5.28
CA ASP A 66 -1.66 -7.27 4.53
C ASP A 66 -2.58 -6.16 5.04
N ILE A 67 -2.98 -5.29 4.12
CA ILE A 67 -3.81 -4.11 4.40
C ILE A 67 -5.14 -4.28 3.70
N TYR A 68 -6.14 -4.74 4.43
CA TYR A 68 -7.50 -4.77 3.92
C TYR A 68 -8.13 -3.37 3.95
N LYS A 69 -8.85 -3.00 2.88
CA LYS A 69 -9.49 -1.69 2.73
C LYS A 69 -10.36 -1.28 3.95
N TRP A 70 -11.07 -2.24 4.54
CA TRP A 70 -11.90 -2.02 5.73
C TRP A 70 -11.13 -2.00 7.06
N GLU A 71 -9.90 -2.51 7.10
CA GLU A 71 -9.03 -2.50 8.28
C GLU A 71 -8.17 -1.23 8.37
N LEU A 72 -7.94 -0.53 7.26
CA LEU A 72 -7.15 0.70 7.24
C LEU A 72 -7.81 1.78 8.10
N GLU A 73 -7.11 2.18 9.16
CA GLU A 73 -7.49 3.28 10.03
C GLU A 73 -6.78 4.57 9.62
N ASP A 74 -5.46 4.52 9.43
CA ASP A 74 -4.69 5.64 8.90
C ASP A 74 -3.35 5.21 8.27
N TYR A 75 -2.71 6.12 7.53
CA TYR A 75 -1.33 5.94 7.12
C TYR A 75 -0.62 7.29 6.99
N LYS A 76 0.71 7.28 7.13
CA LYS A 76 1.55 8.46 6.90
C LYS A 76 2.88 8.06 6.27
N ILE A 77 3.39 8.93 5.39
CA ILE A 77 4.72 8.76 4.80
C ILE A 77 5.66 9.75 5.46
N LYS A 78 6.76 9.25 6.00
CA LYS A 78 7.82 10.08 6.56
C LYS A 78 9.06 9.97 5.70
N SER A 79 9.18 10.86 4.71
CA SER A 79 10.26 10.84 3.73
C SER A 79 11.65 10.99 4.36
N SER A 80 11.78 11.67 5.49
CA SER A 80 13.05 11.78 6.23
C SER A 80 13.54 10.45 6.83
N GLU A 81 12.67 9.45 6.89
CA GLU A 81 12.95 8.11 7.43
C GLU A 81 12.76 7.02 6.38
N SER A 82 12.47 7.39 5.12
CA SER A 82 12.10 6.46 4.06
C SER A 82 11.09 5.40 4.51
N THR A 83 10.08 5.81 5.28
CA THR A 83 9.15 4.88 5.95
C THR A 83 7.69 5.22 5.68
N ILE A 84 6.89 4.20 5.39
CA ILE A 84 5.42 4.24 5.40
C ILE A 84 4.96 3.66 6.74
N TYR A 85 4.25 4.46 7.52
CA TYR A 85 3.60 4.00 8.74
C TYR A 85 2.14 3.68 8.42
N VAL A 86 1.71 2.46 8.75
CA VAL A 86 0.36 1.98 8.52
C VAL A 86 -0.30 1.65 9.85
N LYS A 87 -1.44 2.28 10.12
CA LYS A 87 -2.28 2.00 11.27
C LYS A 87 -3.51 1.23 10.83
N LEU A 88 -3.62 -0.02 11.30
CA LEU A 88 -4.81 -0.84 11.12
C LEU A 88 -5.65 -0.84 12.40
N LYS A 89 -6.96 -1.02 12.25
CA LYS A 89 -7.90 -1.13 13.36
C LYS A 89 -7.46 -2.22 14.34
N ASN A 90 -7.44 -1.89 15.64
CA ASN A 90 -7.11 -2.81 16.74
C ASN A 90 -5.71 -3.47 16.66
N LYS A 91 -4.81 -2.98 15.80
CA LYS A 91 -3.43 -3.48 15.66
C LYS A 91 -2.43 -2.36 15.97
N MET A 92 -1.18 -2.72 16.29
CA MET A 92 -0.10 -1.73 16.42
C MET A 92 0.21 -1.09 15.06
N GLU A 93 0.71 0.15 15.07
CA GLU A 93 1.21 0.80 13.86
C GLU A 93 2.44 0.04 13.34
N VAL A 94 2.46 -0.26 12.04
CA VAL A 94 3.55 -0.97 11.38
C VAL A 94 4.36 0.02 10.56
N ALA A 95 5.69 -0.07 10.67
CA ALA A 95 6.63 0.75 9.91
C ALA A 95 7.25 -0.07 8.77
N LEU A 96 7.02 0.36 7.53
CA LEU A 96 7.58 -0.24 6.31
C LEU A 96 8.61 0.71 5.71
N MET A 97 9.89 0.33 5.79
CA MET A 97 10.97 1.08 5.13
C MET A 97 10.98 0.78 3.63
N TYR A 98 11.23 1.79 2.78
CA TYR A 98 11.28 1.70 1.32
C TYR A 98 12.54 2.32 0.73
#